data_AF-A0A951Q6P4-F1
#
_entry.id   AF-A0A951Q6P4-F1
#
_cell.length_a   1.000
_cell.length_b   1.000
_cell.length_c   1.000
_cell.angle_alpha   90.00
_cell.angle_beta   90.00
_cell.angle_gamma   90.00
#
_symmetry.space_group_name_H-M   'P 1'
#
loop_
_entity.id
_entity.type
_entity.pdbx_description
1 polymer ?
#
loop_
_entity_poly.entity_id
_entity_poly.type
_entity_poly.pdbx_seq_one_letter_code
_entity_poly.pdbx_strand_id
1 'polypeptide(L)'
;MRRWKVNEYKLTEKTIYCEHCGNNTLMKIVTQGIYVKDIITTEAPEQIYYNFNILVCSYCENFNIIQEAEWSEADDEEDGVDSNGDIIFIAPQPQKEYLYPSSKDFKEAEVIIKNTYKQAVKCFKSKLYTPSVLMCRKTIECLCLEQLDIKERYTLDGKIERMRDEKIIDNMLYEWAKALKDFGNDAAHSLKEFNEKDAKDILDFTFALVEYCVDFKFKFWNLLKRTNKKIETSDVEDKKDILKLKDTEISLLEKALQDTNENFRYYAAITLANSKEKIEHILPVLIDFIINEHKEFKSGATDSIKKIGADAVSELLKLLTNTSNKKDCLTAIRILGDMGSNAQTALPNIINIINNSDYCTDVQNKATNALAKIGKEAVSTFVQMYE
;
A
#
# COMPACT_ATOMS: atom_id res chain seq x y z
N MET A 1 -41.33 -44.19 -7.64
CA MET A 1 -40.26 -43.39 -8.29
C MET A 1 -39.92 -42.20 -7.41
N ARG A 2 -38.76 -42.21 -6.74
CA ARG A 2 -38.28 -41.01 -6.03
C ARG A 2 -37.65 -40.09 -7.09
N ARG A 3 -38.34 -39.00 -7.44
CA ARG A 3 -37.80 -37.95 -8.32
C ARG A 3 -36.99 -37.00 -7.45
N TRP A 4 -35.73 -36.77 -7.82
CA TRP A 4 -34.94 -35.67 -7.28
C TRP A 4 -35.62 -34.36 -7.68
N LYS A 5 -35.96 -33.50 -6.71
CA LYS A 5 -36.18 -32.08 -7.01
C LYS A 5 -34.79 -31.51 -7.26
N VAL A 6 -34.46 -31.24 -8.53
CA VAL A 6 -33.31 -30.42 -8.87
C VAL A 6 -33.66 -29.03 -8.35
N ASN A 7 -33.07 -28.61 -7.22
CA ASN A 7 -33.13 -27.22 -6.83
C ASN A 7 -32.36 -26.44 -7.90
N GLU A 8 -33.09 -25.76 -8.79
CA GLU A 8 -32.50 -24.80 -9.71
C GLU A 8 -32.03 -23.60 -8.90
N TYR A 9 -30.76 -23.62 -8.49
CA TYR A 9 -30.12 -22.46 -7.88
C TYR A 9 -30.05 -21.35 -8.93
N LYS A 10 -30.57 -20.16 -8.60
CA LYS A 10 -30.43 -18.96 -9.44
C LYS A 10 -28.93 -18.65 -9.59
N LEU A 11 -28.47 -18.43 -10.82
CA LEU A 11 -27.10 -17.97 -11.06
C LEU A 11 -27.00 -16.46 -10.81
N THR A 12 -25.80 -16.00 -10.48
CA THR A 12 -25.49 -14.56 -10.40
C THR A 12 -25.65 -13.90 -11.76
N GLU A 13 -26.05 -12.64 -11.79
CA GLU A 13 -26.28 -11.89 -13.05
C GLU A 13 -24.97 -11.47 -13.73
N LYS A 14 -23.93 -11.23 -12.93
CA LYS A 14 -22.57 -10.95 -13.38
C LYS A 14 -21.64 -12.10 -13.00
N THR A 15 -20.53 -12.21 -13.71
CA THR A 15 -19.46 -13.15 -13.34
C THR A 15 -18.80 -12.67 -12.06
N ILE A 16 -18.52 -13.60 -11.16
CA ILE A 16 -17.87 -13.33 -9.88
C ILE A 16 -16.56 -14.12 -9.85
N TYR A 17 -15.53 -13.48 -9.31
CA TYR A 17 -14.24 -14.10 -9.08
C TYR A 17 -14.35 -15.14 -7.97
N CYS A 18 -13.93 -16.38 -8.26
CA CYS A 18 -13.86 -17.42 -7.25
C CYS A 18 -12.48 -17.40 -6.59
N GLU A 19 -12.40 -17.07 -5.31
CA GLU A 19 -11.10 -17.15 -4.60
C GLU A 19 -10.59 -18.59 -4.45
N HIS A 20 -11.47 -19.60 -4.57
CA HIS A 20 -11.07 -21.01 -4.55
C HIS A 20 -10.46 -21.53 -5.85
N CYS A 21 -10.82 -21.02 -7.03
CA CYS A 21 -10.26 -21.53 -8.30
C CYS A 21 -9.58 -20.46 -9.17
N GLY A 22 -9.72 -19.18 -8.81
CA GLY A 22 -9.15 -18.06 -9.56
C GLY A 22 -9.85 -17.76 -10.89
N ASN A 23 -11.03 -18.36 -11.14
CA ASN A 23 -11.84 -18.13 -12.34
C ASN A 23 -12.97 -17.13 -12.06
N ASN A 24 -13.27 -16.30 -13.06
CA ASN A 24 -14.49 -15.51 -13.10
C ASN A 24 -15.60 -16.38 -13.71
N THR A 25 -16.67 -16.64 -12.96
CA THR A 25 -17.78 -17.47 -13.43
C THR A 25 -19.12 -17.00 -12.88
N LEU A 26 -20.21 -17.35 -13.55
CA LEU A 26 -21.54 -17.21 -12.96
C LEU A 26 -21.63 -18.22 -11.82
N MET A 27 -21.88 -17.74 -10.60
CA MET A 27 -21.94 -18.59 -9.42
C MET A 27 -23.38 -18.96 -9.10
N LYS A 28 -23.59 -20.13 -8.50
CA LYS A 28 -24.89 -20.55 -7.97
C LYS A 28 -25.15 -19.82 -6.65
N ILE A 29 -26.23 -19.06 -6.57
CA ILE A 29 -26.62 -18.36 -5.35
C ILE A 29 -27.25 -19.38 -4.40
N VAL A 30 -26.62 -19.61 -3.25
CA VAL A 30 -27.17 -20.49 -2.20
C VAL A 30 -28.10 -19.70 -1.30
N THR A 31 -27.64 -18.54 -0.83
CA THR A 31 -28.44 -17.60 -0.05
C THR A 31 -27.87 -16.19 -0.15
N GLN A 32 -28.72 -15.19 0.06
CA GLN A 32 -28.36 -13.78 0.17
C GLN A 32 -28.97 -13.23 1.45
N GLY A 33 -28.30 -12.28 2.10
CA GLY A 33 -28.79 -11.61 3.30
C GLY A 33 -28.33 -10.16 3.31
N ILE A 34 -29.13 -9.29 3.89
CA ILE A 34 -28.81 -7.87 4.03
C ILE A 34 -28.77 -7.56 5.53
N TYR A 35 -27.69 -6.95 5.99
CA TYR A 35 -27.58 -6.41 7.33
C TYR A 35 -27.47 -4.90 7.23
N VAL A 36 -28.37 -4.19 7.92
CA VAL A 36 -28.38 -2.74 7.94
C VAL A 36 -27.77 -2.27 9.24
N LYS A 37 -26.79 -1.36 9.15
CA LYS A 37 -26.19 -0.71 10.30
C LYS A 37 -26.57 0.76 10.29
N ASP A 38 -27.36 1.17 11.27
CA ASP A 38 -27.68 2.58 11.49
C ASP A 38 -26.45 3.30 12.07
N ILE A 39 -26.08 4.41 11.45
CA ILE A 39 -25.06 5.34 11.93
C ILE A 39 -25.78 6.59 12.39
N ILE A 40 -25.81 6.78 13.70
CA ILE A 40 -26.38 7.99 14.31
C ILE A 40 -25.34 9.10 14.15
N THR A 41 -25.51 9.96 13.15
CA THR A 41 -24.76 11.22 13.06
C THR A 41 -25.62 12.38 13.59
N THR A 42 -24.98 13.52 13.88
CA THR A 42 -25.63 14.72 14.42
C THR A 42 -26.52 15.45 13.40
N GLU A 43 -26.42 15.12 12.12
CA GLU A 43 -27.04 15.87 11.02
C GLU A 43 -28.07 15.04 10.23
N ALA A 44 -27.88 13.72 10.09
CA ALA A 44 -28.90 12.79 9.55
C ALA A 44 -28.60 11.31 9.91
N PRO A 45 -29.59 10.42 10.04
CA PRO A 45 -29.34 8.99 10.20
C PRO A 45 -28.86 8.39 8.87
N GLU A 46 -27.57 8.06 8.77
CA GLU A 46 -27.00 7.33 7.65
C GLU A 46 -27.15 5.81 7.88
N GLN A 47 -27.38 5.03 6.83
CA GLN A 47 -27.43 3.57 6.92
C GLN A 47 -26.38 2.93 6.01
N ILE A 48 -25.64 1.96 6.55
CA ILE A 48 -24.81 1.06 5.72
C ILE A 48 -25.56 -0.25 5.54
N TYR A 49 -25.75 -0.63 4.28
CA TYR A 49 -26.25 -1.93 3.85
C TYR A 49 -25.07 -2.86 3.60
N TYR A 50 -25.01 -3.97 4.32
CA TYR A 50 -24.06 -5.05 4.08
C TYR A 50 -24.78 -6.21 3.42
N ASN A 51 -24.52 -6.41 2.13
CA ASN A 51 -25.04 -7.50 1.32
C ASN A 51 -24.12 -8.72 1.44
N PHE A 52 -24.60 -9.77 2.10
CA PHE A 52 -23.91 -11.05 2.25
C PHE A 52 -24.39 -12.04 1.20
N ASN A 53 -23.47 -12.56 0.40
CA ASN A 53 -23.73 -13.53 -0.65
C ASN A 53 -22.99 -14.84 -0.34
N ILE A 54 -23.73 -15.94 -0.18
CA ILE A 54 -23.16 -17.29 -0.14
C ILE A 54 -23.34 -17.91 -1.52
N LEU A 55 -22.23 -18.15 -2.20
CA LEU A 55 -22.18 -18.48 -3.62
C LEU A 55 -21.38 -19.76 -3.87
N VAL A 56 -21.88 -20.68 -4.66
CA VAL A 56 -21.12 -21.87 -5.08
C VAL A 56 -20.54 -21.65 -6.47
N CYS A 57 -19.22 -21.82 -6.59
CA CYS A 57 -18.53 -21.68 -7.86
C CYS A 57 -18.95 -22.80 -8.84
N SER A 58 -19.31 -22.41 -10.06
CA SER A 58 -19.71 -23.37 -11.10
C SER A 58 -18.56 -24.22 -11.67
N TYR A 59 -17.30 -23.88 -11.34
CA TYR A 59 -16.13 -24.61 -11.81
C TYR A 59 -15.56 -25.58 -10.76
N CYS A 60 -15.31 -25.09 -9.55
CA CYS A 60 -14.69 -25.89 -8.49
C CYS A 60 -15.65 -26.36 -7.40
N GLU A 61 -16.94 -26.03 -7.51
CA GLU A 61 -18.02 -26.42 -6.59
C GLU A 61 -17.85 -25.99 -5.12
N ASN A 62 -16.79 -25.24 -4.79
CA ASN A 62 -16.59 -24.64 -3.48
C ASN A 62 -17.46 -23.41 -3.28
N PHE A 63 -17.88 -23.19 -2.03
CA PHE A 63 -18.66 -22.02 -1.65
C PHE A 63 -17.75 -20.82 -1.32
N ASN A 64 -18.18 -19.63 -1.69
CA ASN A 64 -17.60 -18.34 -1.37
C ASN A 64 -18.60 -17.59 -0.49
N ILE A 65 -18.12 -16.87 0.50
CA ILE A 65 -18.92 -15.93 1.29
C ILE A 65 -18.36 -14.54 0.98
N ILE A 66 -19.18 -13.69 0.38
CA ILE A 66 -18.81 -12.35 -0.06
C ILE A 66 -19.68 -11.36 0.70
N GLN A 67 -19.07 -10.29 1.19
CA GLN A 67 -19.75 -9.13 1.75
C GLN A 67 -19.54 -7.93 0.82
N GLU A 68 -20.61 -7.26 0.45
CA GLU A 68 -20.59 -6.01 -0.31
C GLU A 68 -21.23 -4.93 0.55
N ALA A 69 -20.51 -3.84 0.83
CA ALA A 69 -21.04 -2.72 1.58
C ALA A 69 -21.55 -1.63 0.62
N GLU A 70 -22.78 -1.19 0.81
CA GLU A 70 -23.46 -0.12 0.06
C GLU A 70 -23.99 0.91 1.06
N TRP A 71 -23.82 2.20 0.80
CA TRP A 71 -24.35 3.27 1.65
C TRP A 71 -25.74 3.68 1.18
N SER A 72 -26.62 4.08 2.11
CA SER A 72 -28.00 4.52 1.81
C SER A 72 -28.07 5.70 0.84
N GLU A 73 -27.04 6.53 0.84
CA GLU A 73 -26.89 7.72 -0.01
C GLU A 73 -25.71 7.56 -0.98
N ALA A 74 -25.42 6.33 -1.40
CA ALA A 74 -24.65 6.12 -2.62
C ALA A 74 -25.57 6.43 -3.82
N ASP A 75 -26.02 7.68 -3.93
CA ASP A 75 -26.39 8.20 -5.24
C ASP A 75 -25.16 8.02 -6.14
N ASP A 76 -25.37 7.88 -7.45
CA ASP A 76 -24.31 7.85 -8.48
C ASP A 76 -23.56 9.21 -8.55
N GLU A 77 -23.19 9.78 -7.41
CA GLU A 77 -22.33 10.94 -7.29
C GLU A 77 -20.95 10.50 -7.77
N GLU A 78 -20.58 10.99 -8.95
CA GLU A 78 -19.18 11.02 -9.36
C GLU A 78 -18.38 11.79 -8.32
N ASP A 79 -17.08 11.47 -8.20
CA ASP A 79 -16.16 12.25 -7.37
C ASP A 79 -16.43 13.74 -7.59
N GLY A 80 -16.90 14.42 -6.54
CA GLY A 80 -17.27 15.82 -6.64
C GLY A 80 -16.00 16.59 -6.92
N VAL A 81 -15.79 16.99 -8.17
CA VAL A 81 -14.65 17.80 -8.59
C VAL A 81 -15.07 19.26 -8.68
N ASP A 82 -14.25 20.15 -8.12
CA ASP A 82 -14.49 21.58 -8.27
C ASP A 82 -14.20 22.03 -9.71
N SER A 83 -14.49 23.30 -10.00
CA SER A 83 -14.21 23.93 -11.29
C SER A 83 -12.73 23.87 -11.71
N ASN A 84 -11.83 23.50 -10.79
CA ASN A 84 -10.40 23.36 -11.02
C ASN A 84 -9.95 21.88 -11.20
N GLY A 85 -10.89 20.94 -11.09
CA GLY A 85 -10.64 19.50 -11.17
C GLY A 85 -10.06 18.88 -9.90
N ASP A 86 -10.12 19.57 -8.76
CA ASP A 86 -9.70 19.01 -7.47
C ASP A 86 -10.88 18.25 -6.84
N ILE A 87 -10.63 17.00 -6.40
CA ILE A 87 -11.63 16.15 -5.75
C ILE A 87 -11.98 16.75 -4.37
N ILE A 88 -13.18 17.30 -4.27
CA ILE A 88 -13.78 17.87 -3.06
C ILE A 88 -14.46 16.78 -2.23
N PHE A 89 -14.94 15.73 -2.89
CA PHE A 89 -15.63 14.60 -2.29
C PHE A 89 -15.26 13.31 -3.05
N ILE A 90 -14.82 12.29 -2.31
CA ILE A 90 -14.61 10.95 -2.88
C ILE A 90 -15.88 10.17 -2.57
N ALA A 91 -16.60 9.76 -3.61
CA ALA A 91 -17.79 8.96 -3.43
C ALA A 91 -17.41 7.63 -2.74
N PRO A 92 -18.13 7.22 -1.67
CA PRO A 92 -17.83 5.98 -0.97
C PRO A 92 -18.05 4.79 -1.89
N GLN A 93 -16.96 4.26 -2.45
CA GLN A 93 -17.03 3.13 -3.37
C GLN A 93 -17.45 1.86 -2.61
N PRO A 94 -18.37 1.05 -3.16
CA PRO A 94 -18.80 -0.19 -2.53
C PRO A 94 -17.60 -1.12 -2.35
N GLN A 95 -17.31 -1.47 -1.09
CA GLN A 95 -16.20 -2.35 -0.77
C GLN A 95 -16.67 -3.81 -0.79
N LYS A 96 -16.09 -4.60 -1.69
CA LYS A 96 -16.32 -6.05 -1.78
C LYS A 96 -15.23 -6.80 -1.01
N GLU A 97 -15.63 -7.57 -0.01
CA GLU A 97 -14.76 -8.37 0.84
C GLU A 97 -15.12 -9.86 0.76
N TYR A 98 -14.11 -10.74 0.65
CA TYR A 98 -14.31 -12.19 0.74
C TYR A 98 -14.14 -12.65 2.19
N LEU A 99 -15.24 -13.04 2.82
CA LEU A 99 -15.25 -13.61 4.17
C LEU A 99 -14.84 -15.10 4.15
N TYR A 100 -15.12 -15.79 3.04
CA TYR A 100 -14.66 -17.15 2.83
C TYR A 100 -14.44 -17.45 1.34
N PRO A 101 -13.34 -18.15 0.96
CA PRO A 101 -12.20 -18.43 1.83
C PRO A 101 -11.60 -17.10 2.31
N SER A 102 -11.12 -17.03 3.55
CA SER A 102 -10.34 -15.86 3.97
C SER A 102 -9.15 -15.83 3.06
N SER A 103 -9.07 -14.83 2.17
CA SER A 103 -7.95 -14.72 1.25
C SER A 103 -6.66 -14.79 2.06
N LYS A 104 -5.88 -15.84 1.81
CA LYS A 104 -4.48 -15.91 2.19
C LYS A 104 -3.75 -14.92 1.27
N ASP A 105 -4.00 -13.64 1.49
CA ASP A 105 -3.41 -12.55 0.72
C ASP A 105 -2.38 -11.85 1.59
N PHE A 106 -1.19 -11.69 1.04
CA PHE A 106 -0.12 -10.95 1.70
C PHE A 106 -0.55 -9.49 1.77
N LYS A 107 -0.77 -8.94 2.97
CA LYS A 107 -1.28 -7.57 3.10
C LYS A 107 -0.20 -6.55 2.75
N GLU A 108 1.01 -6.77 3.24
CA GLU A 108 2.11 -5.79 3.16
C GLU A 108 3.13 -6.10 2.05
N ALA A 109 3.00 -7.24 1.37
CA ALA A 109 3.92 -7.60 0.29
C ALA A 109 3.74 -6.70 -0.94
N GLU A 110 4.81 -6.56 -1.73
CA GLU A 110 4.72 -5.84 -3.00
C GLU A 110 3.74 -6.48 -3.99
N VAL A 111 3.17 -5.64 -4.86
CA VAL A 111 2.20 -6.04 -5.88
C VAL A 111 2.73 -7.18 -6.76
N ILE A 112 4.03 -7.15 -7.08
CA ILE A 112 4.68 -8.18 -7.90
C ILE A 112 4.65 -9.55 -7.21
N ILE A 113 4.94 -9.60 -5.91
CA ILE A 113 4.94 -10.84 -5.11
C ILE A 113 3.52 -11.39 -5.01
N LYS A 114 2.53 -10.53 -4.70
CA LYS A 114 1.11 -10.92 -4.65
C LYS A 114 0.63 -11.51 -5.97
N ASN A 115 0.93 -10.84 -7.08
CA ASN A 115 0.51 -11.27 -8.41
C ASN A 115 1.15 -12.60 -8.83
N THR A 116 2.44 -12.76 -8.53
CA THR A 116 3.19 -13.99 -8.87
C THR A 116 2.69 -15.18 -8.06
N TYR A 117 2.41 -14.99 -6.77
CA TYR A 117 1.82 -16.04 -5.94
C TYR A 117 0.38 -16.38 -6.34
N LYS A 118 -0.45 -15.38 -6.67
CA LYS A 118 -1.81 -15.60 -7.20
C LYS A 118 -1.79 -16.44 -8.47
N GLN A 119 -0.81 -16.23 -9.35
CA GLN A 119 -0.60 -17.06 -10.53
C GLN A 119 -0.20 -18.49 -10.17
N ALA A 120 0.70 -18.70 -9.20
CA ALA A 120 1.05 -20.04 -8.70
C ALA A 120 -0.19 -20.79 -8.21
N VAL A 121 -0.98 -20.15 -7.35
CA VAL A 121 -2.23 -20.69 -6.82
C VAL A 121 -3.21 -21.05 -7.95
N LYS A 122 -3.33 -20.19 -8.97
CA LYS A 122 -4.19 -20.45 -10.13
C LYS A 122 -3.72 -21.67 -10.94
N CYS A 123 -2.42 -21.82 -11.17
CA CYS A 123 -1.85 -22.99 -11.84
C CYS A 123 -2.14 -24.27 -11.04
N PHE A 124 -1.93 -24.25 -9.72
CA PHE A 124 -2.22 -25.38 -8.83
C PHE A 124 -3.68 -25.83 -8.96
N LYS A 125 -4.61 -24.87 -8.83
CA LYS A 125 -6.07 -25.10 -8.93
C LYS A 125 -6.50 -25.63 -10.31
N SER A 126 -5.74 -25.29 -11.35
CA SER A 126 -5.96 -25.79 -12.71
C SER A 126 -5.33 -27.17 -12.97
N LYS A 127 -4.80 -27.83 -11.93
CA LYS A 127 -4.04 -29.10 -12.01
C LYS A 127 -2.77 -29.00 -12.86
N LEU A 128 -2.23 -27.80 -13.02
CA LEU A 128 -0.97 -27.52 -13.70
C LEU A 128 0.13 -27.42 -12.63
N TYR A 129 0.59 -28.57 -12.15
CA TYR A 129 1.50 -28.66 -11.01
C TYR A 129 2.91 -28.12 -11.33
N THR A 130 3.51 -28.51 -12.46
CA THR A 130 4.84 -27.99 -12.84
C THR A 130 4.85 -26.45 -13.03
N PRO A 131 3.88 -25.84 -13.76
CA PRO A 131 3.77 -24.38 -13.82
C PRO A 131 3.53 -23.73 -12.45
N SER A 132 2.76 -24.37 -11.57
CA SER A 132 2.56 -23.87 -10.20
C SER A 132 3.88 -23.77 -9.45
N VAL A 133 4.71 -24.82 -9.50
CA VAL A 133 6.02 -24.85 -8.84
C VAL A 133 6.97 -23.78 -9.40
N LEU A 134 6.98 -23.58 -10.72
CA LEU A 134 7.76 -22.51 -11.35
C LEU A 134 7.34 -21.12 -10.87
N MET A 135 6.04 -20.89 -10.73
CA MET A 135 5.52 -19.63 -10.21
C MET A 135 5.83 -19.45 -8.71
N CYS A 136 5.82 -20.52 -7.91
CA CYS A 136 6.31 -20.49 -6.53
C CYS A 136 7.78 -20.07 -6.47
N ARG A 137 8.64 -20.68 -7.30
CA ARG A 137 10.05 -20.30 -7.41
C ARG A 137 10.22 -18.83 -7.78
N LYS A 138 9.49 -18.35 -8.80
CA LYS A 138 9.51 -16.93 -9.19
C LYS A 138 9.08 -16.02 -8.04
N THR A 139 8.08 -16.43 -7.26
CA THR A 139 7.60 -15.67 -6.09
C THR A 139 8.71 -15.49 -5.05
N ILE A 140 9.47 -16.56 -4.75
CA ILE A 140 10.59 -16.50 -3.81
C ILE A 140 11.73 -15.68 -4.39
N GLU A 141 12.03 -15.79 -5.69
CA GLU A 141 13.04 -14.95 -6.34
C GLU A 141 12.66 -13.45 -6.28
N CYS A 142 11.39 -13.11 -6.52
CA CYS A 142 10.88 -11.74 -6.33
C CYS A 142 10.99 -11.29 -4.86
N LEU A 143 10.66 -12.15 -3.89
CA LEU A 143 10.84 -11.84 -2.48
C LEU A 143 12.31 -11.53 -2.15
N CYS A 144 13.24 -12.35 -2.63
CA CYS A 144 14.67 -12.13 -2.40
C CYS A 144 15.18 -10.85 -3.06
N LEU A 145 14.77 -10.56 -4.31
CA LEU A 145 15.29 -9.45 -5.10
C LEU A 145 14.66 -8.11 -4.74
N GLU A 146 13.33 -8.05 -4.71
CA GLU A 146 12.60 -6.79 -4.54
C GLU A 146 12.48 -6.43 -3.06
N GLN A 147 12.14 -7.40 -2.20
CA GLN A 147 11.84 -7.11 -0.79
C GLN A 147 13.06 -7.20 0.14
N LEU A 148 13.97 -8.15 -0.11
CA LEU A 148 15.10 -8.44 0.78
C LEU A 148 16.47 -7.93 0.26
N ASP A 149 16.50 -7.35 -0.94
CA ASP A 149 17.71 -6.85 -1.63
C ASP A 149 18.87 -7.86 -1.76
N ILE A 150 18.55 -9.15 -1.85
CA ILE A 150 19.52 -10.24 -2.04
C ILE A 150 19.83 -10.38 -3.54
N LYS A 151 20.65 -9.47 -4.07
CA LYS A 151 21.00 -9.32 -5.50
C LYS A 151 22.07 -10.27 -6.02
N GLU A 152 22.73 -11.04 -5.17
CA GLU A 152 23.87 -11.87 -5.59
C GLU A 152 23.47 -12.99 -6.56
N ARG A 153 24.40 -13.34 -7.46
CA ARG A 153 24.26 -14.40 -8.47
C ARG A 153 24.41 -15.80 -7.87
N TYR A 154 23.63 -16.13 -6.85
CA TYR A 154 23.57 -17.47 -6.27
C TYR A 154 22.30 -18.20 -6.71
N THR A 155 22.36 -19.54 -6.71
CA THR A 155 21.17 -20.39 -6.84
C THR A 155 20.18 -20.07 -5.72
N LEU A 156 18.90 -20.42 -5.92
CA LEU A 156 17.86 -20.18 -4.92
C LEU A 156 18.23 -20.77 -3.56
N ASP A 157 18.87 -21.94 -3.54
CA ASP A 157 19.37 -22.57 -2.32
C ASP A 157 20.38 -21.68 -1.57
N GLY A 158 21.28 -21.03 -2.29
CA GLY A 158 22.25 -20.09 -1.70
C GLY A 158 21.58 -18.85 -1.13
N LYS A 159 20.50 -18.35 -1.76
CA LYS A 159 19.73 -17.22 -1.23
C LYS A 159 19.03 -17.59 0.07
N ILE A 160 18.44 -18.79 0.15
CA ILE A 160 17.76 -19.28 1.37
C ILE A 160 18.78 -19.54 2.50
N GLU A 161 19.96 -20.05 2.18
CA GLU A 161 21.05 -20.20 3.14
C GLU A 161 21.50 -18.85 3.73
N ARG A 162 21.68 -17.85 2.87
CA ARG A 162 21.96 -16.49 3.32
C ARG A 162 20.83 -15.92 4.17
N MET A 163 19.56 -16.19 3.84
CA MET A 163 18.43 -15.76 4.67
C MET A 163 18.48 -16.35 6.08
N ARG A 164 18.99 -17.58 6.26
CA ARG A 164 19.23 -18.17 7.59
C ARG A 164 20.39 -17.47 8.28
N ASP A 165 21.51 -17.29 7.59
CA ASP A 165 22.74 -16.74 8.18
C ASP A 165 22.55 -15.28 8.62
N GLU A 166 21.78 -14.52 7.86
CA GLU A 166 21.35 -13.16 8.21
C GLU A 166 20.15 -13.13 9.18
N LYS A 167 19.75 -14.29 9.73
CA LYS A 167 18.63 -14.45 10.67
C LYS A 167 17.31 -13.85 10.16
N ILE A 168 17.14 -13.78 8.84
CA ILE A 168 15.89 -13.36 8.19
C ILE A 168 14.82 -14.43 8.39
N ILE A 169 15.20 -15.70 8.31
CA ILE A 169 14.38 -16.87 8.59
C ILE A 169 14.99 -17.69 9.73
N ASP A 170 14.16 -18.48 10.40
CA ASP A 170 14.62 -19.41 11.42
C ASP A 170 15.13 -20.73 10.80
N ASN A 171 15.70 -21.59 11.65
CA ASN A 171 16.21 -22.88 11.20
C ASN A 171 15.08 -23.82 10.72
N MET A 172 13.84 -23.64 11.21
CA MET A 172 12.71 -24.47 10.80
C MET A 172 12.35 -24.22 9.33
N LEU A 173 12.24 -22.96 8.92
CA LEU A 173 11.98 -22.58 7.53
C LEU A 173 13.14 -22.98 6.61
N TYR A 174 14.39 -22.89 7.08
CA TYR A 174 15.56 -23.35 6.34
C TYR A 174 15.53 -24.87 6.09
N GLU A 175 15.26 -25.67 7.13
CA GLU A 175 15.16 -27.13 6.98
C GLU A 175 13.97 -27.54 6.12
N TRP A 176 12.85 -26.80 6.19
CA TRP A 176 11.72 -27.02 5.27
C TRP A 176 12.13 -26.77 3.82
N ALA A 177 12.84 -25.68 3.54
CA ALA A 177 13.37 -25.42 2.20
C ALA A 177 14.33 -26.52 1.73
N LYS A 178 15.23 -26.99 2.60
CA LYS A 178 16.16 -28.10 2.31
C LYS A 178 15.45 -29.43 2.08
N ALA A 179 14.36 -29.70 2.79
CA ALA A 179 13.54 -30.89 2.58
C ALA A 179 12.83 -30.86 1.21
N LEU A 180 12.53 -29.68 0.69
CA LEU A 180 11.99 -29.45 -0.65
C LEU A 180 13.07 -29.45 -1.75
N LYS A 181 14.28 -30.01 -1.46
CA LYS A 181 15.55 -30.09 -2.21
C LYS A 181 15.51 -30.11 -3.75
N ASP A 182 14.38 -30.47 -4.36
CA ASP A 182 14.16 -30.64 -5.79
C ASP A 182 13.26 -29.53 -6.40
N PHE A 183 12.89 -28.46 -5.68
CA PHE A 183 12.05 -27.40 -6.26
C PHE A 183 12.85 -26.29 -6.96
N GLY A 184 14.13 -26.14 -6.59
CA GLY A 184 15.03 -25.12 -7.11
C GLY A 184 15.43 -25.39 -8.56
N ASN A 185 16.38 -26.31 -8.79
CA ASN A 185 16.95 -26.54 -10.13
C ASN A 185 16.06 -27.41 -11.04
N ASP A 186 15.37 -28.40 -10.49
CA ASP A 186 14.63 -29.39 -11.28
C ASP A 186 13.37 -28.84 -11.93
N ALA A 187 12.65 -27.91 -11.27
CA ALA A 187 11.42 -27.35 -11.82
C ALA A 187 11.62 -26.59 -13.15
N ALA A 188 12.82 -26.01 -13.36
CA ALA A 188 13.16 -25.25 -14.57
C ALA A 188 14.06 -26.02 -15.55
N HIS A 189 14.83 -27.01 -15.09
CA HIS A 189 15.87 -27.67 -15.88
C HIS A 189 15.78 -29.20 -15.94
N SER A 190 14.87 -29.84 -15.21
CA SER A 190 14.66 -31.29 -15.28
C SER A 190 13.31 -31.64 -15.94
N LEU A 191 13.24 -32.85 -16.50
CA LEU A 191 12.01 -33.42 -17.09
C LEU A 191 11.05 -33.97 -16.01
N LYS A 192 11.27 -33.65 -14.72
CA LYS A 192 10.50 -34.18 -13.60
C LYS A 192 9.11 -33.56 -13.58
N GLU A 193 8.08 -34.40 -13.67
CA GLU A 193 6.70 -33.98 -13.43
C GLU A 193 6.41 -33.96 -11.93
N PHE A 194 5.76 -32.89 -11.47
CA PHE A 194 5.35 -32.74 -10.08
C PHE A 194 3.95 -33.30 -9.88
N ASN A 195 3.75 -34.04 -8.79
CA ASN A 195 2.42 -34.50 -8.39
C ASN A 195 1.69 -33.42 -7.55
N GLU A 196 0.40 -33.65 -7.26
CA GLU A 196 -0.42 -32.71 -6.48
C GLU A 196 0.14 -32.44 -5.07
N LYS A 197 0.69 -33.46 -4.40
CA LYS A 197 1.24 -33.32 -3.04
C LYS A 197 2.51 -32.47 -3.06
N ASP A 198 3.43 -32.77 -3.98
CA ASP A 198 4.69 -32.03 -4.11
C ASP A 198 4.41 -30.54 -4.40
N ALA A 199 3.50 -30.26 -5.35
CA ALA A 199 3.15 -28.89 -5.69
C ALA A 199 2.44 -28.18 -4.54
N LYS A 200 1.66 -28.89 -3.73
CA LYS A 200 1.01 -28.34 -2.55
C LYS A 200 2.01 -28.00 -1.45
N ASP A 201 2.95 -28.90 -1.15
CA ASP A 201 3.98 -28.68 -0.14
C ASP A 201 4.85 -27.46 -0.49
N ILE A 202 5.17 -27.28 -1.78
CA ILE A 202 5.90 -26.12 -2.28
C ILE A 202 5.05 -24.84 -2.20
N LEU A 203 3.77 -24.90 -2.54
CA LEU A 203 2.84 -23.76 -2.44
C LEU A 203 2.67 -23.30 -0.98
N ASP A 204 2.53 -24.25 -0.06
CA ASP A 204 2.39 -24.00 1.39
C ASP A 204 3.68 -23.43 1.98
N PHE A 205 4.84 -23.97 1.58
CA PHE A 205 6.14 -23.39 1.95
C PHE A 205 6.31 -21.97 1.43
N THR A 206 5.97 -21.71 0.17
CA THR A 206 6.07 -20.39 -0.45
C THR A 206 5.20 -19.38 0.30
N PHE A 207 3.98 -19.78 0.68
CA PHE A 207 3.10 -18.97 1.50
C PHE A 207 3.72 -18.66 2.86
N ALA A 208 4.16 -19.70 3.58
CA ALA A 208 4.75 -19.55 4.91
C ALA A 208 5.99 -18.64 4.89
N LEU A 209 6.84 -18.78 3.88
CA LEU A 209 8.05 -17.97 3.72
C LEU A 209 7.73 -16.50 3.50
N VAL A 210 6.79 -16.18 2.60
CA VAL A 210 6.39 -14.80 2.31
C VAL A 210 5.64 -14.19 3.51
N GLU A 211 4.70 -14.93 4.11
CA GLU A 211 3.98 -14.50 5.30
C GLU A 211 4.95 -14.21 6.46
N TYR A 212 5.92 -15.10 6.70
CA TYR A 212 6.91 -14.92 7.76
C TYR A 212 7.81 -13.70 7.51
N CYS A 213 8.36 -13.58 6.30
CA CYS A 213 9.29 -12.51 5.95
C CYS A 213 8.63 -11.13 5.91
N VAL A 214 7.34 -11.05 5.57
CA VAL A 214 6.65 -9.79 5.31
C VAL A 214 5.61 -9.52 6.41
N ASP A 215 4.48 -10.21 6.37
CA ASP A 215 3.31 -9.89 7.17
C ASP A 215 3.53 -10.13 8.67
N PHE A 216 4.20 -11.23 9.03
CA PHE A 216 4.47 -11.57 10.43
C PHE A 216 5.45 -10.57 11.06
N LYS A 217 6.55 -10.26 10.36
CA LYS A 217 7.49 -9.21 10.79
C LYS A 217 6.79 -7.87 10.94
N PHE A 218 5.96 -7.46 9.99
CA PHE A 218 5.22 -6.20 10.08
C PHE A 218 4.29 -6.16 11.32
N LYS A 219 3.48 -7.21 11.53
CA LYS A 219 2.59 -7.31 12.71
C LYS A 219 3.38 -7.26 14.02
N PHE A 220 4.51 -7.96 14.09
CA PHE A 220 5.38 -7.96 15.26
C PHE A 220 5.95 -6.56 15.55
N TRP A 221 6.47 -5.86 14.55
CA TRP A 221 7.01 -4.51 14.74
C TRP A 221 5.94 -3.49 15.11
N ASN A 222 4.72 -3.59 14.56
CA ASN A 222 3.61 -2.72 14.95
C ASN A 222 3.19 -2.94 16.40
N LEU A 223 3.24 -4.18 16.89
CA LEU A 223 3.02 -4.48 18.31
C LEU A 223 4.06 -3.82 19.21
N LEU A 224 5.34 -3.82 18.82
CA LEU A 224 6.40 -3.18 19.60
C LEU A 224 6.27 -1.66 19.61
N LYS A 225 5.98 -1.06 18.46
CA LYS A 225 5.71 0.38 18.35
C LYS A 225 4.57 0.82 19.27
N ARG A 226 3.44 0.12 19.26
CA ARG A 226 2.29 0.48 20.10
C ARG A 226 2.51 0.24 21.59
N THR A 227 3.36 -0.73 21.96
CA THR A 227 3.63 -1.07 23.37
C THR A 227 4.82 -0.31 23.96
N ASN A 228 5.55 0.45 23.14
CA ASN A 228 6.75 1.20 23.50
C ASN A 228 7.82 0.35 24.23
N LYS A 229 7.79 -0.97 24.00
CA LYS A 229 8.76 -1.91 24.57
C LYS A 229 10.01 -1.91 23.71
N LYS A 230 11.15 -1.56 24.30
CA LYS A 230 12.47 -1.82 23.71
C LYS A 230 12.80 -3.29 23.96
N ILE A 231 13.11 -4.03 22.89
CA ILE A 231 13.70 -5.36 23.02
C ILE A 231 15.21 -5.17 23.10
N GLU A 232 15.84 -5.77 24.12
CA GLU A 232 17.29 -6.01 24.11
C GLU A 232 17.57 -7.16 23.14
N THR A 233 17.73 -6.86 21.85
CA THR A 233 18.23 -7.84 20.88
C THR A 233 19.60 -7.39 20.42
N SER A 234 20.63 -8.10 20.89
CA SER A 234 22.00 -8.08 20.38
C SER A 234 22.15 -8.72 19.00
N ASP A 235 21.06 -9.15 18.35
CA ASP A 235 21.14 -10.13 17.25
C ASP A 235 20.09 -9.98 16.15
N VAL A 236 19.37 -8.87 16.13
CA VAL A 236 18.61 -8.44 14.95
C VAL A 236 19.11 -7.04 14.63
N GLU A 237 20.22 -6.97 13.89
CA GLU A 237 20.62 -5.71 13.27
C GLU A 237 19.42 -5.15 12.52
N ASP A 238 19.12 -3.88 12.82
CA ASP A 238 18.12 -3.05 12.18
C ASP A 238 18.22 -3.14 10.65
N LYS A 239 17.51 -4.10 10.02
CA LYS A 239 17.15 -3.99 8.60
C LYS A 239 15.95 -3.08 8.42
N LYS A 240 16.09 -1.85 8.95
CA LYS A 240 15.45 -0.65 8.41
C LYS A 240 16.11 -0.20 7.10
N ASP A 241 17.23 -0.82 6.71
CA ASP A 241 18.03 -0.51 5.51
C ASP A 241 17.56 -1.22 4.23
N ILE A 242 16.25 -1.38 3.98
CA ILE A 242 15.76 -1.90 2.67
C ILE A 242 15.90 -0.83 1.55
N LEU A 243 16.37 0.39 1.86
CA LEU A 243 16.54 1.47 0.88
C LEU A 243 17.87 2.24 1.06
N LYS A 244 18.93 1.62 1.58
CA LYS A 244 20.22 2.32 1.63
C LYS A 244 20.88 2.30 0.26
N LEU A 245 20.59 3.34 -0.53
CA LEU A 245 21.26 3.60 -1.80
C LEU A 245 22.77 3.67 -1.57
N LYS A 246 23.56 3.06 -2.45
CA LYS A 246 25.02 3.21 -2.41
C LYS A 246 25.37 4.67 -2.70
N ASP A 247 26.47 5.18 -2.13
CA ASP A 247 26.93 6.55 -2.39
C ASP A 247 27.06 6.88 -3.90
N THR A 248 27.43 5.89 -4.71
CA THR A 248 27.48 6.01 -6.17
C THR A 248 26.11 6.17 -6.83
N GLU A 249 25.08 5.50 -6.29
CA GLU A 249 23.70 5.59 -6.75
C GLU A 249 23.06 6.92 -6.31
N ILE A 250 23.34 7.36 -5.08
CA ILE A 250 22.95 8.68 -4.58
C ILE A 250 23.53 9.77 -5.49
N SER A 251 24.82 9.69 -5.84
CA SER A 251 25.46 10.67 -6.71
C SER A 251 24.87 10.70 -8.13
N LEU A 252 24.47 9.55 -8.68
CA LEU A 252 23.80 9.49 -9.98
C LEU A 252 22.39 10.09 -9.91
N LEU A 253 21.64 9.79 -8.84
CA LEU A 253 20.30 10.34 -8.63
C LEU A 253 20.34 11.85 -8.38
N GLU A 254 21.31 12.36 -7.64
CA GLU A 254 21.53 13.81 -7.48
C GLU A 254 21.78 14.50 -8.83
N LYS A 255 22.54 13.88 -9.74
CA LYS A 255 22.70 14.40 -11.11
C LYS A 255 21.39 14.37 -11.89
N ALA A 256 20.61 13.29 -11.73
CA ALA A 256 19.33 13.13 -12.40
C ALA A 256 18.26 14.15 -11.94
N LEU A 257 18.39 14.72 -10.73
CA LEU A 257 17.55 15.84 -10.27
C LEU A 257 17.68 17.08 -11.17
N GLN A 258 18.80 17.23 -11.89
CA GLN A 258 19.04 18.34 -12.82
C GLN A 258 18.89 17.92 -14.30
N ASP A 259 18.35 16.74 -14.59
CA ASP A 259 18.17 16.27 -15.96
C ASP A 259 17.13 17.11 -16.70
N THR A 260 17.28 17.24 -18.02
CA THR A 260 16.29 17.91 -18.88
C THR A 260 14.95 17.17 -18.93
N ASN A 261 14.94 15.85 -18.74
CA ASN A 261 13.73 15.02 -18.74
C ASN A 261 13.02 15.08 -17.39
N GLU A 262 11.76 15.52 -17.41
CA GLU A 262 10.90 15.62 -16.24
C GLU A 262 10.69 14.28 -15.51
N ASN A 263 10.60 13.17 -16.24
CA ASN A 263 10.46 11.84 -15.63
C ASN A 263 11.70 11.48 -14.80
N PHE A 264 12.90 11.78 -15.32
CA PHE A 264 14.14 11.47 -14.61
C PHE A 264 14.29 12.31 -13.35
N ARG A 265 13.95 13.60 -13.41
CA ARG A 265 13.91 14.46 -12.22
C ARG A 265 12.91 13.94 -11.19
N TYR A 266 11.70 13.58 -11.62
CA TYR A 266 10.64 13.08 -10.74
C TYR A 266 11.04 11.76 -10.07
N TYR A 267 11.40 10.73 -10.83
CA TYR A 267 11.74 9.43 -10.26
C TYR A 267 13.00 9.48 -9.40
N ALA A 268 13.98 10.34 -9.73
CA ALA A 268 15.13 10.57 -8.87
C ALA A 268 14.73 11.18 -7.52
N ALA A 269 13.86 12.20 -7.54
CA ALA A 269 13.34 12.83 -6.34
C ALA A 269 12.54 11.87 -5.45
N ILE A 270 11.64 11.07 -6.03
CA ILE A 270 10.85 10.07 -5.29
C ILE A 270 11.75 9.00 -4.69
N THR A 271 12.74 8.51 -5.44
CA THR A 271 13.65 7.46 -4.99
C THR A 271 14.48 7.92 -3.80
N LEU A 272 15.08 9.12 -3.88
CA LEU A 272 15.87 9.68 -2.79
C LEU A 272 15.00 10.07 -1.58
N ALA A 273 13.75 10.50 -1.79
CA ALA A 273 12.81 10.80 -0.70
C ALA A 273 12.42 9.53 0.07
N ASN A 274 12.20 8.41 -0.63
CA ASN A 274 11.90 7.13 0.01
C ASN A 274 13.10 6.57 0.80
N SER A 275 14.33 6.84 0.34
CA SER A 275 15.56 6.47 1.07
C SER A 275 15.96 7.48 2.15
N LYS A 276 15.29 8.63 2.25
CA LYS A 276 15.61 9.74 3.18
C LYS A 276 17.03 10.29 3.00
N GLU A 277 17.57 10.21 1.80
CA GLU A 277 18.90 10.73 1.47
C GLU A 277 18.75 12.10 0.80
N LYS A 278 19.68 13.03 1.06
CA LYS A 278 19.76 14.32 0.33
C LYS A 278 18.45 15.13 0.27
N ILE A 279 17.65 15.05 1.34
CA ILE A 279 16.32 15.68 1.46
C ILE A 279 16.35 17.16 1.06
N GLU A 280 17.38 17.90 1.48
CA GLU A 280 17.59 19.32 1.13
C GLU A 280 17.64 19.60 -0.37
N HIS A 281 18.21 18.70 -1.18
CA HIS A 281 18.32 18.86 -2.63
C HIS A 281 17.03 18.45 -3.37
N ILE A 282 16.18 17.64 -2.72
CA ILE A 282 14.98 17.06 -3.32
C ILE A 282 13.77 17.96 -3.14
N LEU A 283 13.68 18.66 -2.00
CA LEU A 283 12.53 19.50 -1.67
C LEU A 283 12.24 20.57 -2.75
N PRO A 284 13.24 21.31 -3.29
CA PRO A 284 12.99 22.26 -4.38
C PRO A 284 12.40 21.59 -5.63
N VAL A 285 12.84 20.38 -5.95
CA VAL A 285 12.38 19.62 -7.12
C VAL A 285 10.94 19.13 -6.93
N LEU A 286 10.62 18.57 -5.77
CA LEU A 286 9.25 18.12 -5.48
C LEU A 286 8.27 19.30 -5.42
N ILE A 287 8.70 20.44 -4.87
CA ILE A 287 7.91 21.67 -4.83
C ILE A 287 7.63 22.17 -6.26
N ASP A 288 8.64 22.18 -7.13
CA ASP A 288 8.51 22.56 -8.54
C ASP A 288 7.45 21.71 -9.27
N PHE A 289 7.50 20.38 -9.08
CA PHE A 289 6.49 19.46 -9.65
C PHE A 289 5.06 19.73 -9.17
N ILE A 290 4.89 20.29 -7.97
CA ILE A 290 3.57 20.63 -7.43
C ILE A 290 3.09 21.98 -7.98
N ILE A 291 3.99 22.97 -8.13
CA ILE A 291 3.66 24.34 -8.54
C ILE A 291 3.39 24.42 -10.06
N ASN A 292 4.26 23.81 -10.86
CA ASN A 292 4.28 23.94 -12.32
C ASN A 292 3.35 22.96 -13.05
N GLU A 293 2.31 22.48 -12.35
CA GLU A 293 1.14 21.78 -12.95
C GLU A 293 1.46 20.52 -13.77
N HIS A 294 2.48 19.74 -13.39
CA HIS A 294 2.60 18.37 -13.87
C HIS A 294 1.50 17.51 -13.22
N LYS A 295 0.28 17.54 -13.79
CA LYS A 295 -0.91 16.86 -13.21
C LYS A 295 -0.65 15.40 -12.85
N GLU A 296 0.17 14.71 -13.63
CA GLU A 296 0.56 13.31 -13.40
C GLU A 296 1.49 13.12 -12.17
N PHE A 297 2.35 14.10 -11.85
CA PHE A 297 3.38 14.00 -10.81
C PHE A 297 3.00 14.70 -9.49
N LYS A 298 1.97 15.57 -9.51
CA LYS A 298 1.55 16.40 -8.38
C LYS A 298 1.19 15.60 -7.12
N SER A 299 0.46 14.49 -7.27
CA SER A 299 0.02 13.64 -6.15
C SER A 299 1.21 12.94 -5.49
N GLY A 300 2.05 12.28 -6.28
CA GLY A 300 3.21 11.57 -5.75
C GLY A 300 4.28 12.49 -5.16
N ALA A 301 4.46 13.69 -5.71
CA ALA A 301 5.33 14.70 -5.11
C ALA A 301 4.79 15.20 -3.76
N THR A 302 3.47 15.47 -3.68
CA THR A 302 2.81 15.85 -2.42
C THR A 302 2.95 14.76 -1.36
N ASP A 303 2.73 13.50 -1.72
CA ASP A 303 2.85 12.37 -0.79
C ASP A 303 4.29 12.14 -0.32
N SER A 304 5.26 12.39 -1.19
CA SER A 304 6.68 12.29 -0.83
C SER A 304 7.10 13.36 0.17
N ILE A 305 6.64 14.60 -0.01
CA ILE A 305 6.86 15.67 0.97
C ILE A 305 6.22 15.32 2.33
N LYS A 306 5.01 14.75 2.33
CA LYS A 306 4.37 14.28 3.58
C LYS A 306 5.18 13.20 4.29
N LYS A 307 5.76 12.26 3.52
CA LYS A 307 6.61 11.18 4.06
C LYS A 307 7.95 11.68 4.61
N ILE A 308 8.52 12.72 3.99
CA ILE A 308 9.71 13.42 4.52
C ILE A 308 9.39 14.00 5.90
N GLY A 309 8.21 14.59 6.07
CA GLY A 309 7.74 15.07 7.38
C GLY A 309 8.41 16.37 7.81
N ALA A 310 8.73 16.51 9.09
CA ALA A 310 9.16 17.79 9.69
C ALA A 310 10.37 18.44 8.98
N ASP A 311 11.25 17.65 8.37
CA ASP A 311 12.43 18.14 7.65
C ASP A 311 12.05 19.01 6.43
N ALA A 312 10.87 18.77 5.84
CA ALA A 312 10.34 19.55 4.73
C ALA A 312 9.84 20.93 5.12
N VAL A 313 9.52 21.16 6.40
CA VAL A 313 8.85 22.39 6.86
C VAL A 313 9.73 23.61 6.64
N SER A 314 11.04 23.48 6.89
CA SER A 314 11.98 24.60 6.75
C SER A 314 12.02 25.17 5.33
N GLU A 315 11.98 24.31 4.32
CA GLU A 315 12.01 24.71 2.91
C GLU A 315 10.65 25.27 2.45
N LEU A 316 9.54 24.69 2.92
CA LEU A 316 8.20 25.22 2.67
C LEU A 316 8.01 26.61 3.30
N LEU A 317 8.62 26.87 4.46
CA LEU A 317 8.61 28.20 5.08
C LEU A 317 9.38 29.24 4.25
N LYS A 318 10.52 28.88 3.64
CA LYS A 318 11.23 29.78 2.72
C LYS A 318 10.38 30.14 1.51
N LEU A 319 9.61 29.19 0.99
CA LEU A 319 8.68 29.43 -0.11
C LEU A 319 7.56 30.41 0.28
N LEU A 320 7.10 30.38 1.53
CA LEU A 320 6.12 31.35 2.06
C LEU A 320 6.69 32.76 2.18
N THR A 321 7.96 32.91 2.58
CA THR A 321 8.56 34.23 2.82
C THR A 321 9.13 34.88 1.56
N ASN A 322 9.55 34.08 0.58
CA ASN A 322 10.32 34.56 -0.58
C ASN A 322 9.52 34.66 -1.88
N THR A 323 8.22 34.34 -1.86
CA THR A 323 7.39 34.38 -3.07
C THR A 323 6.44 35.58 -3.07
N SER A 324 6.47 36.37 -4.15
CA SER A 324 5.44 37.36 -4.48
C SER A 324 4.29 36.74 -5.29
N ASN A 325 4.42 35.46 -5.66
CA ASN A 325 3.42 34.72 -6.41
C ASN A 325 2.37 34.08 -5.48
N LYS A 326 1.13 34.56 -5.59
CA LYS A 326 -0.02 34.05 -4.83
C LYS A 326 -0.18 32.52 -4.96
N LYS A 327 0.07 31.94 -6.14
CA LYS A 327 -0.12 30.50 -6.39
C LYS A 327 0.85 29.64 -5.58
N ASP A 328 2.10 30.08 -5.48
CA ASP A 328 3.16 29.36 -4.78
C ASP A 328 2.93 29.43 -3.27
N CYS A 329 2.50 30.59 -2.79
CA CYS A 329 2.11 30.81 -1.39
C CYS A 329 0.94 29.89 -1.00
N LEU A 330 -0.13 29.85 -1.81
CA LEU A 330 -1.28 28.95 -1.57
C LEU A 330 -0.88 27.48 -1.56
N THR A 331 0.06 27.09 -2.43
CA THR A 331 0.57 25.73 -2.53
C THR A 331 1.36 25.34 -1.28
N ALA A 332 2.26 26.20 -0.82
CA ALA A 332 3.04 25.99 0.39
C ALA A 332 2.13 25.84 1.62
N ILE A 333 1.14 26.71 1.79
CA ILE A 333 0.16 26.65 2.87
C ILE A 333 -0.63 25.32 2.82
N ARG A 334 -1.06 24.90 1.62
CA ARG A 334 -1.77 23.64 1.43
C ARG A 334 -0.93 22.45 1.86
N ILE A 335 0.33 22.37 1.41
CA ILE A 335 1.23 21.26 1.75
C ILE A 335 1.45 21.21 3.26
N LEU A 336 1.72 22.37 3.91
CA LEU A 336 1.90 22.44 5.36
C LEU A 336 0.65 21.96 6.12
N GLY A 337 -0.55 22.35 5.68
CA GLY A 337 -1.79 21.84 6.25
C GLY A 337 -1.94 20.33 6.07
N ASP A 338 -1.66 19.82 4.87
CA ASP A 338 -1.78 18.39 4.55
C ASP A 338 -0.71 17.52 5.25
N MET A 339 0.35 18.12 5.79
CA MET A 339 1.35 17.47 6.65
C MET A 339 0.85 17.26 8.09
N GLY A 340 -0.23 17.91 8.51
CA GLY A 340 -0.81 17.77 9.84
C GLY A 340 0.15 18.17 10.96
N SER A 341 0.20 17.37 12.04
CA SER A 341 1.06 17.64 13.21
C SER A 341 2.55 17.75 12.89
N ASN A 342 3.02 17.19 11.75
CA ASN A 342 4.42 17.32 11.34
C ASN A 342 4.80 18.76 10.95
N ALA A 343 3.82 19.63 10.68
CA ALA A 343 4.04 21.04 10.34
C ALA A 343 3.90 21.99 11.56
N GLN A 344 3.95 21.47 12.79
CA GLN A 344 3.77 22.28 14.00
C GLN A 344 4.75 23.47 14.09
N THR A 345 5.98 23.33 13.59
CA THR A 345 6.98 24.40 13.57
C THR A 345 6.61 25.55 12.64
N ALA A 346 5.67 25.37 11.72
CA ALA A 346 5.15 26.42 10.84
C ALA A 346 4.02 27.24 11.46
N LEU A 347 3.49 26.86 12.63
CA LEU A 347 2.33 27.52 13.24
C LEU A 347 2.49 29.04 13.42
N PRO A 348 3.62 29.58 13.92
CA PRO A 348 3.78 31.03 14.06
C PRO A 348 3.70 31.76 12.71
N ASN A 349 4.28 31.18 11.66
CA ASN A 349 4.25 31.75 10.32
C ASN A 349 2.83 31.73 9.72
N ILE A 350 2.11 30.61 9.88
CA ILE A 350 0.73 30.48 9.37
C ILE A 350 -0.21 31.45 10.13
N ILE A 351 -0.05 31.60 11.44
CA ILE A 351 -0.83 32.57 12.25
C ILE A 351 -0.53 34.00 11.80
N ASN A 352 0.73 34.34 11.53
CA ASN A 352 1.09 35.66 11.01
C ASN A 352 0.42 35.95 9.64
N ILE A 353 0.32 34.96 8.75
CA ILE A 353 -0.36 35.11 7.45
C ILE A 353 -1.84 35.47 7.63
N ILE A 354 -2.51 34.85 8.62
CA ILE A 354 -3.92 35.11 8.91
C ILE A 354 -4.13 36.54 9.42
N ASN A 355 -3.22 37.03 10.25
CA ASN A 355 -3.35 38.33 10.92
C ASN A 355 -2.79 39.51 10.13
N ASN A 356 -1.99 39.25 9.09
CA ASN A 356 -1.37 40.30 8.30
C ASN A 356 -2.29 40.71 7.13
N SER A 357 -2.63 42.00 7.09
CA SER A 357 -3.49 42.62 6.07
C SER A 357 -2.87 42.65 4.66
N ASP A 358 -1.57 42.40 4.54
CA ASP A 358 -0.87 42.34 3.25
C ASP A 358 -1.24 41.08 2.44
N TYR A 359 -1.78 40.04 3.10
CA TYR A 359 -2.24 38.83 2.42
C TYR A 359 -3.71 38.95 2.00
N CYS A 360 -4.02 38.53 0.78
CA CYS A 360 -5.41 38.50 0.31
C CYS A 360 -6.26 37.44 1.04
N THR A 361 -7.58 37.64 1.06
CA THR A 361 -8.55 36.79 1.77
C THR A 361 -8.45 35.30 1.41
N ASP A 362 -8.14 34.96 0.16
CA ASP A 362 -7.96 33.55 -0.25
C ASP A 362 -6.78 32.89 0.46
N VAL A 363 -5.68 33.62 0.62
CA VAL A 363 -4.47 33.14 1.30
C VAL A 363 -4.73 32.98 2.80
N GLN A 364 -5.44 33.94 3.40
CA GLN A 364 -5.86 33.89 4.81
C GLN A 364 -6.84 32.72 5.08
N ASN A 365 -7.81 32.49 4.19
CA ASN A 365 -8.74 31.36 4.29
C ASN A 365 -8.00 30.03 4.17
N LYS A 366 -7.04 29.91 3.23
CA LYS A 366 -6.22 28.71 3.10
C LYS A 366 -5.35 28.47 4.33
N ALA A 367 -4.78 29.53 4.91
CA ALA A 367 -4.00 29.45 6.14
C ALA A 367 -4.84 28.99 7.32
N THR A 368 -6.09 29.49 7.42
CA THR A 368 -7.05 29.05 8.44
C THR A 368 -7.38 27.55 8.31
N ASN A 369 -7.63 27.09 7.08
CA ASN A 369 -7.85 25.67 6.81
C ASN A 369 -6.61 24.80 7.13
N ALA A 370 -5.40 25.32 6.88
CA ALA A 370 -4.17 24.64 7.24
C ALA A 370 -4.01 24.50 8.76
N LEU A 371 -4.33 25.52 9.56
CA LEU A 371 -4.35 25.42 11.02
C LEU A 371 -5.31 24.33 11.50
N ALA A 372 -6.51 24.27 10.94
CA ALA A 372 -7.50 23.24 11.29
C ALA A 372 -6.98 21.83 11.02
N LYS A 373 -6.24 21.62 9.92
CA LYS A 373 -5.62 20.33 9.57
C LYS A 373 -4.40 19.98 10.44
N ILE A 374 -3.63 20.98 10.88
CA ILE A 374 -2.49 20.75 11.81
C ILE A 374 -3.01 20.26 13.17
N GLY A 375 -4.18 20.75 13.60
CA GLY A 375 -4.92 20.19 14.73
C GLY A 375 -4.76 20.98 16.03
N LYS A 376 -4.95 20.30 17.17
CA LYS A 376 -5.04 20.90 18.51
C LYS A 376 -3.82 21.72 18.92
N GLU A 377 -2.65 21.40 18.37
CA GLU A 377 -1.39 22.11 18.58
C GLU A 377 -1.50 23.58 18.11
N ALA A 378 -2.29 23.83 17.05
CA ALA A 378 -2.57 25.19 16.57
C ALA A 378 -3.30 26.03 17.63
N VAL A 379 -4.23 25.42 18.38
CA VAL A 379 -5.00 26.12 19.43
C VAL A 379 -4.08 26.58 20.55
N SER A 380 -3.17 25.71 21.02
CA SER A 380 -2.21 26.09 22.06
C SER A 380 -1.27 27.21 21.62
N THR A 381 -0.76 27.16 20.38
CA THR A 381 0.13 28.21 19.86
C THR A 381 -0.62 29.51 19.63
N PHE A 382 -1.88 29.45 19.19
CA PHE A 382 -2.72 30.65 19.03
C PHE A 382 -2.95 31.33 20.38
N VAL A 383 -3.33 30.60 21.42
CA VAL A 383 -3.52 31.17 22.77
C VAL A 383 -2.23 31.81 23.30
N GLN A 384 -1.08 31.14 23.16
CA GLN A 384 0.22 31.67 23.60
C GLN A 384 0.70 32.93 22.87
N MET A 385 0.22 33.18 21.66
CA MET A 385 0.59 34.39 20.90
C MET A 385 -0.23 35.63 21.30
N TYR A 386 -1.33 35.45 22.04
CA TYR A 386 -2.25 36.50 22.47
C TYR A 386 -2.37 36.67 24.00
N GLU A 387 -1.70 35.82 24.77
CA GLU A 387 -1.32 36.07 26.18
C GLU A 387 -0.03 36.89 26.24
#